data_AF-Q30DV0-F1
#
_entry.id   AF-Q30DV0-F1
#
_cell.length_a   1.000
_cell.length_b   1.000
_cell.length_c   1.000
_cell.angle_alpha   90.00
_cell.angle_beta   90.00
_cell.angle_gamma   90.00
#
_symmetry.space_group_name_H-M   'P 1'
#
loop_
_entity.id
_entity.type
_entity.pdbx_description
1 polymer ?
#
loop_
_entity_poly.entity_id
_entity_poly.type
_entity_poly.pdbx_seq_one_letter_code
_entity_poly.pdbx_strand_id
1 'polypeptide(L)'
;EGLWMNCVRQAEDKLQCKAYDSLLALPPALEASRALMCVAVALSVIALLVGICGMKKIRCTGSNRRAKAYLVGISGVLFILTGIFVLIPVCWMANTIIRDFYN
;
A
#
# COMPACT_ATOMS: atom_id res chain seq x y z
N GLU A 1 8.41 -9.92 -12.87
CA GLU A 1 8.88 -8.63 -12.32
C GLU A 1 8.12 -8.25 -11.06
N GLY A 2 8.79 -7.66 -10.08
CA GLY A 2 8.18 -7.17 -8.83
C GLY A 2 8.20 -5.65 -8.74
N LEU A 3 7.52 -5.09 -7.74
CA LEU A 3 7.42 -3.62 -7.58
C LEU A 3 8.76 -2.93 -7.21
N TRP A 4 9.67 -3.67 -6.57
CA TRP A 4 10.93 -3.14 -6.02
C TRP A 4 12.18 -3.83 -6.57
N MET A 5 12.02 -4.98 -7.20
CA MET A 5 13.11 -5.80 -7.71
C MET A 5 12.63 -6.58 -8.93
N ASN A 6 13.54 -6.78 -9.87
CA ASN A 6 13.33 -7.68 -10.99
C ASN A 6 14.23 -8.90 -10.83
N CYS A 7 13.67 -10.09 -11.01
CA CYS A 7 14.42 -11.33 -11.00
C CYS A 7 14.35 -11.94 -12.39
N VAL A 8 15.52 -12.20 -12.97
CA VAL A 8 15.66 -12.81 -14.28
C VAL A 8 16.43 -14.12 -14.10
N ARG A 9 15.95 -15.20 -14.74
CA ARG A 9 16.67 -16.47 -14.76
C ARG A 9 17.69 -16.43 -15.89
N GLN A 10 18.98 -16.49 -15.58
CA GLN A 10 20.07 -16.38 -16.54
C GLN A 10 20.79 -17.72 -16.65
N ALA A 11 20.55 -18.45 -17.76
CA ALA A 11 20.89 -19.86 -17.95
C ALA A 11 20.36 -20.79 -16.83
N GLU A 12 20.39 -22.11 -17.01
CA GLU A 12 19.59 -23.09 -16.25
C GLU A 12 19.74 -23.08 -14.71
N ASP A 13 20.73 -22.41 -14.12
CA ASP A 13 21.06 -22.52 -12.69
C ASP A 13 21.27 -21.21 -11.90
N LYS A 14 21.10 -20.01 -12.50
CA LYS A 14 21.27 -18.76 -11.74
C LYS A 14 20.06 -17.84 -11.86
N LEU A 15 19.36 -17.65 -10.74
CA LEU A 15 18.39 -16.58 -10.55
C LEU A 15 19.16 -15.32 -10.13
N GLN A 16 19.18 -14.31 -11.00
CA GLN A 16 19.77 -13.01 -10.71
C GLN A 16 18.64 -12.03 -10.39
N CYS A 17 18.56 -11.60 -9.13
CA CYS A 17 17.62 -10.56 -8.69
C CYS A 17 18.37 -9.23 -8.57
N LYS A 18 17.91 -8.23 -9.32
CA LYS A 18 18.46 -6.87 -9.29
C LYS A 18 17.39 -5.91 -8.77
N ALA A 19 17.71 -5.15 -7.73
CA ALA A 19 16.87 -4.04 -7.28
C ALA A 19 16.91 -2.92 -8.34
N TYR A 20 15.82 -2.18 -8.49
CA TYR A 20 15.81 -1.04 -9.39
C TYR A 20 16.66 0.10 -8.81
N ASP A 21 17.86 0.30 -9.35
CA ASP A 21 18.89 1.23 -8.84
C ASP A 21 18.52 2.72 -8.94
N SER A 22 17.48 3.11 -9.71
CA SER A 22 17.08 4.52 -9.82
C SER A 22 15.61 4.69 -10.26
N LEU A 23 14.93 5.64 -9.62
CA LEU A 23 13.59 6.12 -9.99
C LEU A 23 13.55 6.72 -11.42
N LEU A 24 14.68 7.24 -11.92
CA LEU A 24 14.77 8.03 -13.14
C LEU A 24 14.69 7.23 -14.46
N ALA A 25 14.74 5.89 -14.40
CA ALA A 25 14.66 5.00 -15.57
C ALA A 25 13.48 4.02 -15.50
N LEU A 26 12.53 4.25 -14.58
CA LEU A 26 11.38 3.38 -14.36
C LEU A 26 10.16 3.92 -15.12
N PRO A 27 9.33 3.05 -15.75
CA PRO A 27 8.10 3.50 -16.39
C PRO A 27 7.24 4.32 -15.43
N PRO A 28 6.62 5.43 -15.86
CA PRO A 28 5.85 6.34 -14.98
C PRO A 28 4.71 5.63 -14.23
N ALA A 29 4.19 4.52 -14.77
CA ALA A 29 3.21 3.67 -14.10
C ALA A 29 3.77 2.93 -12.86
N LEU A 30 5.05 2.55 -12.85
CA LEU A 30 5.70 1.96 -11.68
C LEU A 30 5.99 3.00 -10.59
N GLU A 31 6.31 4.23 -10.96
CA GLU A 31 6.52 5.31 -9.98
C GLU A 31 5.20 5.66 -9.26
N ALA A 32 4.12 5.83 -10.03
CA ALA A 32 2.80 6.12 -9.47
C ALA A 32 2.30 5.00 -8.54
N SER A 33 2.50 3.73 -8.90
CA SER A 33 2.11 2.60 -8.06
C SER A 33 2.94 2.49 -6.78
N ARG A 34 4.25 2.80 -6.82
CA ARG A 34 5.10 2.88 -5.61
C ARG A 34 4.65 4.00 -4.68
N ALA A 35 4.35 5.18 -5.22
CA ALA A 35 3.83 6.30 -4.43
C ALA A 35 2.50 5.94 -3.74
N LEU A 36 1.56 5.35 -4.48
CA LEU A 36 0.26 4.91 -3.93
C LEU A 36 0.44 3.86 -2.82
N MET A 37 1.34 2.90 -3.01
CA MET A 37 1.65 1.89 -1.99
C MET A 37 2.28 2.50 -0.74
N CYS A 38 3.24 3.42 -0.87
CA CYS A 38 3.84 4.11 0.27
C CYS A 38 2.80 4.94 1.04
N VAL A 39 1.92 5.66 0.34
CA VAL A 39 0.83 6.42 0.94
C VAL A 39 -0.16 5.50 1.65
N ALA A 40 -0.53 4.37 1.04
CA ALA A 40 -1.38 3.37 1.66
C ALA A 40 -0.79 2.82 2.96
N VAL A 41 0.51 2.51 2.98
CA VAL A 41 1.19 2.06 4.21
C VAL A 41 1.16 3.16 5.28
N ALA A 42 1.48 4.41 4.93
CA ALA A 42 1.42 5.52 5.88
C ALA A 42 0.00 5.72 6.45
N LEU A 43 -1.03 5.66 5.60
CA LEU A 43 -2.43 5.74 6.02
C LEU A 43 -2.83 4.58 6.92
N SER A 44 -2.39 3.34 6.64
CA SER A 44 -2.65 2.18 7.49
C SER A 44 -2.08 2.35 8.90
N VAL A 45 -0.86 2.89 9.02
CA VAL A 45 -0.21 3.12 10.30
C VAL A 45 -0.95 4.19 11.09
N ILE A 46 -1.33 5.29 10.43
CA ILE A 46 -2.13 6.34 11.07
C ILE A 46 -3.49 5.79 11.51
N ALA A 47 -4.17 5.02 10.67
CA ALA A 47 -5.44 4.38 10.99
C ALA A 47 -5.32 3.45 12.21
N LEU A 48 -4.26 2.65 12.28
CA LEU A 48 -3.94 1.80 13.43
C LEU A 48 -3.77 2.62 14.71
N LEU A 49 -2.95 3.67 14.68
CA LEU A 49 -2.70 4.51 15.85
C LEU A 49 -3.98 5.20 16.34
N VAL A 50 -4.80 5.72 15.43
CA VAL A 50 -6.10 6.32 15.74
C VAL A 50 -7.07 5.29 16.31
N GLY A 51 -7.11 4.08 15.76
CA GLY A 51 -7.95 2.98 16.23
C GLY A 51 -7.55 2.50 17.64
N ILE A 52 -6.25 2.42 17.90
CA ILE A 52 -5.68 2.11 19.22
C ILE A 52 -6.14 3.17 20.24
N CYS A 53 -6.01 4.46 19.91
CA CYS A 53 -6.49 5.56 20.76
C CYS A 53 -8.01 5.49 21.04
N GLY A 54 -8.79 4.95 20.10
CA GLY A 54 -10.25 4.78 20.23
C GLY A 54 -10.68 3.63 21.14
N MET A 55 -9.78 2.72 21.52
CA MET A 55 -10.14 1.56 22.34
C MET A 55 -10.58 1.95 23.77
N LYS A 56 -11.56 1.21 24.31
CA LYS A 56 -12.09 1.47 25.67
C LYS A 56 -11.01 1.39 26.75
N LYS A 57 -10.07 0.45 26.64
CA LYS A 57 -9.01 0.21 27.63
C LYS A 57 -7.84 1.20 27.56
N ILE A 58 -7.71 1.98 26.49
CA ILE A 58 -6.57 2.89 26.28
C ILE A 58 -6.95 4.31 26.73
N ARG A 59 -6.05 4.93 27.50
CA ARG A 59 -6.30 6.21 28.19
C ARG A 59 -5.70 7.40 27.42
N CYS A 60 -5.89 7.47 26.10
CA CYS A 60 -5.37 8.55 25.26
C CYS A 60 -6.24 9.83 25.28
N THR A 61 -7.58 9.69 25.36
CA THR A 61 -8.52 10.83 25.15
C THR A 61 -9.41 11.13 26.36
N GLY A 62 -8.98 10.75 27.58
CA GLY A 62 -9.81 10.87 28.78
C GLY A 62 -11.02 9.90 28.78
N SER A 63 -12.00 10.16 29.66
CA SER A 63 -13.19 9.30 29.85
C SER A 63 -14.34 9.62 28.88
N ASN A 64 -14.08 10.33 27.77
CA ASN A 64 -15.14 10.79 26.90
C ASN A 64 -15.54 9.71 25.87
N ARG A 65 -16.63 8.98 26.14
CA ARG A 65 -17.08 7.83 25.33
C ARG A 65 -17.44 8.22 23.89
N ARG A 66 -17.94 9.44 23.67
CA ARG A 66 -18.24 9.95 22.31
C ARG A 66 -16.97 10.13 21.49
N ALA A 67 -15.94 10.75 22.06
CA ALA A 67 -14.66 10.94 21.39
C ALA A 67 -14.03 9.61 20.97
N LYS A 68 -14.08 8.59 21.84
CA LYS A 68 -13.62 7.23 21.52
C LYS A 68 -14.40 6.60 20.34
N ALA A 69 -15.72 6.76 20.30
CA ALA A 69 -16.54 6.26 19.19
C ALA A 69 -16.19 6.94 17.86
N TYR A 70 -15.97 8.26 17.86
CA TYR A 70 -15.51 8.99 16.68
C TYR A 70 -14.13 8.53 16.21
N LEU A 71 -13.16 8.32 17.12
CA LEU A 71 -11.83 7.83 16.76
C LEU A 71 -11.89 6.44 16.09
N VAL A 72 -12.68 5.52 16.65
CA VAL A 72 -12.87 4.19 16.04
C VAL A 72 -13.54 4.33 14.66
N GLY A 73 -14.56 5.17 14.53
CA GLY A 73 -15.21 5.45 13.24
C GLY A 73 -14.24 5.98 12.18
N ILE A 74 -13.43 6.98 12.54
CA ILE A 74 -12.42 7.59 11.65
C ILE A 74 -11.36 6.55 11.26
N SER A 75 -10.90 5.73 12.22
CA SER A 75 -9.93 4.67 11.92
C SER A 75 -10.45 3.66 10.89
N GLY A 76 -11.73 3.28 10.97
CA GLY A 76 -12.37 2.40 10.00
C GLY A 76 -12.42 3.01 8.60
N VAL A 77 -12.80 4.28 8.49
CA VAL A 77 -12.82 5.01 7.20
C VAL A 77 -11.41 5.09 6.60
N LEU A 78 -10.40 5.40 7.40
CA LEU A 78 -9.00 5.46 6.94
C LEU A 78 -8.49 4.10 6.46
N PHE A 79 -8.90 3.00 7.11
CA PHE A 79 -8.58 1.65 6.64
C PHE A 79 -9.25 1.31 5.31
N ILE A 80 -10.50 1.70 5.11
CA ILE A 80 -11.21 1.51 3.84
C ILE A 80 -10.50 2.30 2.72
N LEU A 81 -10.15 3.56 2.98
CA LEU A 81 -9.39 4.40 2.04
C LEU A 81 -8.04 3.77 1.70
N THR A 82 -7.34 3.22 2.70
CA THR A 82 -6.09 2.49 2.47
C THR A 82 -6.29 1.31 1.53
N GLY A 83 -7.35 0.52 1.72
CA GLY A 83 -7.68 -0.60 0.83
C GLY A 83 -7.90 -0.15 -0.62
N ILE A 84 -8.60 0.97 -0.83
CA ILE A 84 -8.81 1.54 -2.16
C ILE A 84 -7.48 1.95 -2.81
N PHE A 85 -6.58 2.59 -2.04
CA PHE A 85 -5.26 3.02 -2.54
C PHE A 85 -4.36 1.84 -2.92
N VAL A 86 -4.50 0.69 -2.26
CA VAL A 86 -3.81 -0.57 -2.64
C VAL A 86 -4.45 -1.22 -3.87
N LEU A 87 -5.78 -1.15 -3.98
CA LEU A 87 -6.52 -1.82 -5.06
C LEU A 87 -6.24 -1.19 -6.43
N ILE A 88 -6.14 0.15 -6.50
CA ILE A 88 -5.88 0.89 -7.74
C ILE A 88 -4.64 0.37 -8.51
N PRO A 89 -3.42 0.36 -7.93
CA PRO A 89 -2.22 -0.09 -8.63
C PRO A 89 -2.24 -1.59 -8.95
N VAL A 90 -2.88 -2.41 -8.11
CA VAL A 90 -3.01 -3.86 -8.35
C VAL A 90 -3.92 -4.13 -9.56
N CYS A 91 -5.10 -3.50 -9.60
CA CYS A 91 -6.02 -3.61 -10.73
C CYS A 91 -5.41 -3.05 -12.01
N TRP A 92 -4.66 -1.94 -11.90
CA TRP A 92 -3.96 -1.36 -13.04
C TRP A 92 -2.93 -2.33 -13.62
N MET A 93 -2.07 -2.91 -12.77
CA MET A 93 -1.04 -3.86 -13.20
C MET A 93 -1.65 -5.11 -13.84
N ALA A 94 -2.73 -5.65 -13.26
CA ALA A 94 -3.44 -6.78 -13.84
C ALA A 94 -3.99 -6.44 -15.24
N ASN A 95 -4.60 -5.25 -15.39
CA ASN A 95 -5.14 -4.79 -16.67
C ASN A 95 -4.03 -4.57 -17.72
N THR A 96 -2.87 -4.04 -17.34
CA THR A 96 -1.75 -3.89 -18.28
C THR A 96 -1.24 -5.23 -18.77
N ILE A 97 -1.11 -6.23 -17.90
CA ILE A 97 -0.68 -7.58 -18.28
C ILE A 97 -1.69 -8.21 -19.26
N ILE A 98 -2.99 -8.12 -18.96
CA ILE A 98 -4.03 -8.66 -19.84
C ILE A 98 -3.97 -8.00 -21.23
N ARG A 99 -3.84 -6.67 -21.29
CA ARG A 99 -3.75 -5.95 -22.57
C ARG A 99 -2.50 -6.34 -23.36
N ASP A 100 -1.39 -6.58 -22.68
CA ASP A 100 -0.12 -7.00 -23.30
C ASP A 100 -0.18 -8.43 -23.84
N PHE A 101 -1.07 -9.28 -23.29
CA PHE A 101 -1.33 -10.62 -23.85
C PHE A 101 -2.19 -10.61 -25.11
N TYR A 102 -3.10 -9.64 -25.24
CA TYR A 102 -4.05 -9.57 -26.38
C TYR A 102 -3.56 -8.68 -27.53
N ASN A 103 -2.58 -7.81 -27.28
CA ASN A 103 -1.86 -7.05 -28.31
C ASN A 103 -0.66 -7.84 -28.82
#